data_AF-A0A0J9U792-F1
#
_entry.id   AF-A0A0J9U792-F1
#
_cell.length_a   1.000
_cell.length_b   1.000
_cell.length_c   1.000
_cell.angle_alpha   90.00
_cell.angle_beta   90.00
_cell.angle_gamma   90.00
#
_symmetry.space_group_name_H-M   'P 1'
#
loop_
_entity.id
_entity.type
_entity.pdbx_description
1 polymer ?
#
loop_
_entity_poly.entity_id
_entity_poly.type
_entity_poly.pdbx_seq_one_letter_code
_entity_poly.pdbx_strand_id
1 'polypeptide(L)'
;MRRKWSEVAHYQTKVLVLQDKTHNYLHALNNCNALPHERIQRRLSSCKATSTDIVTVIRPCSHNIRSTNSSPWIIHFLHLPLTESSPRRGFKKLLFASLITIARLNNHHAYSPVCIYIIPTTAMAPTQQAAWRKAPTAEEIANRQTVGINKETVTNITSTDYPGHHPGEDLAFTLDRFRDAFSVKFHQNDQFLASFSLVGIDASLANAFRRILLSEIPTLAIENVYIENNTSVIQDEVLAHRLGLIPFKGGREGLHNFLKWHKKPEAGEDPYAGCFDWNTVRLELNVTCTVNEDASPAENDPLKAYHNAHVYARDIVFVPTGKQVEYFSGEDAIAPTNPDILIAKLRPRQTINLAMHMHKGIGSDHAKFSPVATASYRLLPTITITKPILGADAEKFAKCFPKGVIGLEKVTAEEAAEAGSGYEGQEGETKAVVVDAMKDTVSREALRHKEFEGKVKLGRRRDHFIFSIESTGQWDSDELFLESVKHLKLKCKKLEQQVINMAR
;
A
#
# COMPACT_ATOMS: atom_id res chain seq x y z
N MET A 1 28.87 -42.51 -3.04
CA MET A 1 29.26 -41.10 -2.84
C MET A 1 28.28 -40.44 -1.89
N ARG A 2 28.61 -40.40 -0.59
CA ARG A 2 27.88 -39.63 0.43
C ARG A 2 28.85 -38.61 0.99
N ARG A 3 28.63 -37.32 0.73
CA ARG A 3 29.33 -36.24 1.41
C ARG A 3 28.45 -34.99 1.48
N LYS A 4 28.33 -34.55 2.74
CA LYS A 4 28.19 -33.19 3.26
C LYS A 4 26.82 -32.52 3.34
N TRP A 5 26.73 -31.74 4.42
CA TRP A 5 25.85 -30.63 4.75
C TRP A 5 24.67 -30.94 5.68
N SER A 6 24.96 -30.91 6.98
CA SER A 6 23.99 -30.54 8.03
C SER A 6 24.70 -29.66 9.07
N GLU A 7 24.85 -28.38 8.74
CA GLU A 7 25.16 -27.28 9.66
C GLU A 7 24.20 -26.14 9.30
N VAL A 8 23.10 -25.97 10.03
CA VAL A 8 22.40 -24.67 10.22
C VAL A 8 21.59 -24.71 11.53
N ALA A 9 21.94 -23.78 12.42
CA ALA A 9 21.15 -23.09 13.44
C ALA A 9 20.34 -23.87 14.50
N HIS A 10 20.84 -23.86 15.74
CA HIS A 10 20.02 -23.84 16.96
C HIS A 10 20.53 -22.69 17.86
N TYR A 11 19.96 -21.49 17.67
CA TYR A 11 20.05 -20.41 18.64
C TYR A 11 18.81 -20.48 19.54
N GLN A 12 18.93 -21.15 20.68
CA GLN A 12 17.98 -21.05 21.79
C GLN A 12 18.53 -20.05 22.81
N THR A 13 17.84 -18.92 22.94
CA THR A 13 18.12 -17.90 23.96
C THR A 13 17.71 -18.43 25.33
N LYS A 14 18.69 -18.78 26.17
CA LYS A 14 18.51 -19.05 27.60
C LYS A 14 18.21 -17.74 28.33
N VAL A 15 17.04 -17.66 28.95
CA VAL A 15 16.70 -16.66 29.97
C VAL A 15 17.40 -17.06 31.26
N LEU A 16 18.39 -16.29 31.69
CA LEU A 16 19.04 -16.41 32.99
C LEU A 16 18.30 -15.54 33.99
N VAL A 17 17.55 -16.21 34.86
CA VAL A 17 16.96 -15.68 36.08
C VAL A 17 18.06 -15.65 37.15
N LEU A 18 18.29 -14.49 37.77
CA LEU A 18 18.99 -14.37 39.04
C LEU A 18 18.06 -13.66 40.04
N GLN A 19 17.49 -14.47 40.93
CA GLN A 19 17.05 -14.05 42.26
C GLN A 19 18.29 -13.54 43.05
N ASP A 20 18.16 -12.61 43.98
CA ASP A 20 17.66 -12.92 45.33
C ASP A 20 17.88 -11.74 46.31
N LYS A 21 17.15 -11.84 47.43
CA LYS A 21 17.33 -11.20 48.76
C LYS A 21 16.24 -10.24 49.25
N THR A 22 15.18 -10.90 49.75
CA THR A 22 14.78 -10.94 51.18
C THR A 22 14.51 -9.60 51.89
N HIS A 23 13.22 -9.36 52.15
CA HIS A 23 12.58 -9.40 53.48
C HIS A 23 13.01 -8.28 54.45
N ASN A 24 12.06 -7.41 54.82
CA ASN A 24 11.53 -7.42 56.18
C ASN A 24 10.30 -6.50 56.34
N TYR A 25 9.20 -7.11 56.84
CA TYR A 25 8.39 -6.69 58.00
C TYR A 25 7.80 -5.26 58.02
N LEU A 26 6.58 -4.99 58.46
CA LEU A 26 5.40 -5.75 58.90
C LEU A 26 4.31 -4.67 59.12
N HIS A 27 3.06 -4.98 58.79
CA HIS A 27 1.83 -4.65 59.55
C HIS A 27 1.67 -3.33 60.34
N ALA A 28 0.61 -2.57 59.99
CA ALA A 28 -0.48 -2.14 60.89
C ALA A 28 -1.62 -1.53 60.04
N LEU A 29 -2.72 -2.27 59.80
CA LEU A 29 -4.03 -2.09 60.47
C LEU A 29 -4.56 -0.64 60.37
N ASN A 30 -5.48 -0.38 59.44
CA ASN A 30 -6.94 -0.51 59.56
C ASN A 30 -7.64 0.56 60.42
N ASN A 31 -8.74 1.04 59.85
CA ASN A 31 -9.92 1.69 60.44
C ASN A 31 -9.84 3.20 60.72
N CYS A 32 -10.60 3.97 59.94
CA CYS A 32 -11.87 4.54 60.44
C CYS A 32 -12.74 5.05 59.28
N ASN A 33 -13.96 4.51 59.23
CA ASN A 33 -15.11 4.97 58.45
C ASN A 33 -15.58 6.37 58.88
N ALA A 34 -16.12 7.17 57.95
CA ALA A 34 -17.47 7.75 58.03
C ALA A 34 -17.75 8.73 56.85
N LEU A 35 -18.89 8.49 56.17
CA LEU A 35 -19.60 9.27 55.13
C LEU A 35 -20.40 10.47 55.75
N PRO A 36 -21.35 11.18 55.08
CA PRO A 36 -21.54 11.68 53.69
C PRO A 36 -22.07 13.16 53.62
N HIS A 37 -22.22 13.75 52.41
CA HIS A 37 -23.48 14.28 51.80
C HIS A 37 -23.33 15.46 50.81
N GLU A 38 -24.13 15.35 49.76
CA GLU A 38 -24.40 16.27 48.64
C GLU A 38 -24.92 17.67 49.02
N ARG A 39 -24.51 18.69 48.24
CA ARG A 39 -25.36 19.74 47.59
C ARG A 39 -24.48 20.93 47.23
N ILE A 40 -24.27 21.15 45.93
CA ILE A 40 -24.14 22.42 45.17
C ILE A 40 -23.60 22.05 43.77
N GLN A 41 -24.29 21.11 43.11
CA GLN A 41 -24.34 21.05 41.65
C GLN A 41 -25.74 21.53 41.25
N ARG A 42 -25.92 22.85 41.15
CA ARG A 42 -27.04 23.53 40.48
C ARG A 42 -26.78 25.03 40.46
N ARG A 43 -25.90 25.45 39.55
CA ARG A 43 -25.85 26.78 38.90
C ARG A 43 -24.56 26.85 38.12
N LEU A 44 -24.63 26.52 36.83
CA LEU A 44 -23.87 27.08 35.71
C LEU A 44 -24.19 26.24 34.46
N SER A 45 -25.48 26.17 34.15
CA SER A 45 -26.03 25.69 32.88
C SER A 45 -26.69 26.88 32.19
N SER A 46 -25.91 27.88 31.78
CA SER A 46 -26.28 28.88 30.76
C SER A 46 -25.14 29.88 30.58
N CYS A 47 -24.23 29.63 29.64
CA CYS A 47 -23.66 30.64 28.75
C CYS A 47 -22.65 29.98 27.78
N LYS A 48 -22.95 30.08 26.48
CA LYS A 48 -22.05 29.74 25.38
C LYS A 48 -21.04 30.89 25.21
N ALA A 49 -19.74 30.60 25.25
CA ALA A 49 -18.72 31.35 24.51
C ALA A 49 -17.40 30.55 24.46
N THR A 50 -16.77 30.63 23.30
CA THR A 50 -15.66 29.86 22.74
C THR A 50 -14.28 30.13 23.34
N SER A 51 -13.39 29.16 23.11
CA SER A 51 -11.92 29.15 23.23
C SER A 51 -11.33 28.62 24.55
N THR A 52 -10.72 27.45 24.40
CA THR A 52 -9.90 26.66 25.31
C THR A 52 -8.48 27.21 25.36
N ASP A 53 -7.99 27.57 26.55
CA ASP A 53 -6.56 27.68 26.81
C ASP A 53 -6.16 26.69 27.92
N ILE A 54 -5.19 25.85 27.57
CA ILE A 54 -4.69 24.71 28.33
C ILE A 54 -3.85 25.21 29.51
N VAL A 55 -4.28 24.87 30.72
CA VAL A 55 -3.51 24.96 31.95
C VAL A 55 -2.42 23.88 31.90
N THR A 56 -1.14 24.29 31.82
CA THR A 56 -0.02 23.36 32.06
C THR A 56 0.58 23.65 33.44
N VAL A 57 0.27 22.78 34.39
CA VAL A 57 0.87 22.72 35.72
C VAL A 57 2.27 22.10 35.58
N ILE A 58 3.32 22.87 35.83
CA ILE A 58 4.68 22.32 35.96
C ILE A 58 4.94 22.04 37.44
N ARG A 59 5.03 20.75 37.81
CA ARG A 59 5.57 20.29 39.10
C ARG A 59 7.10 20.30 39.02
N PRO A 60 7.83 20.89 40.00
CA PRO A 60 9.28 20.77 40.07
C PRO A 60 9.70 19.48 40.79
N CYS A 61 10.79 18.87 40.33
CA CYS A 61 11.42 17.72 40.98
C CYS A 61 12.69 18.17 41.73
N SER A 62 12.71 17.84 43.03
CA SER A 62 13.83 17.63 43.96
C SER A 62 15.04 18.57 43.96
N HIS A 63 15.36 19.17 45.12
CA HIS A 63 16.62 18.93 45.84
C HIS A 63 16.56 19.48 47.27
N ASN A 64 17.17 18.72 48.17
CA ASN A 64 17.20 18.90 49.62
C ASN A 64 18.48 19.69 49.97
N ILE A 65 18.38 20.94 50.43
CA ILE A 65 19.52 21.69 51.00
C ILE A 65 19.07 22.35 52.30
N ARG A 66 19.84 22.06 53.36
CA ARG A 66 19.68 22.52 54.73
C ARG A 66 19.82 24.04 54.87
N SER A 67 19.18 24.55 55.92
CA SER A 67 19.26 25.89 56.50
C SER A 67 20.67 26.51 56.51
N THR A 68 20.78 27.80 56.17
CA THR A 68 20.97 28.92 57.13
C THR A 68 21.14 30.26 56.39
N ASN A 69 20.42 31.27 56.86
CA ASN A 69 20.54 32.73 56.66
C ASN A 69 21.63 33.28 55.73
N SER A 70 21.20 33.87 54.61
CA SER A 70 21.54 35.25 54.20
C SER A 70 20.89 35.54 52.84
N SER A 71 20.19 36.67 52.75
CA SER A 71 19.31 37.07 51.65
C SER A 71 20.08 37.44 50.38
N PRO A 72 19.64 36.99 49.20
CA PRO A 72 19.95 37.67 47.95
C PRO A 72 18.69 38.21 47.25
N TRP A 73 18.85 39.42 46.71
CA TRP A 73 17.91 40.13 45.85
C TRP A 73 17.55 39.28 44.62
N ILE A 74 16.27 39.01 44.40
CA ILE A 74 15.78 38.32 43.20
C ILE A 74 15.57 39.37 42.11
N ILE A 75 16.44 39.35 41.10
CA ILE A 75 16.25 40.06 39.83
C ILE A 75 15.34 39.19 38.95
N HIS A 76 14.10 39.63 38.73
CA HIS A 76 13.21 38.98 37.77
C HIS A 76 13.60 39.36 36.33
N PHE A 77 14.25 38.44 35.62
CA PHE A 77 14.38 38.51 34.16
C PHE A 77 13.11 37.98 33.51
N LEU A 78 12.26 38.87 33.00
CA LEU A 78 11.16 38.49 32.11
C LEU A 78 11.72 38.36 30.68
N HIS A 79 11.87 37.13 30.18
CA HIS A 79 12.13 36.89 28.75
C HIS A 79 10.80 36.67 28.03
N LEU A 80 10.34 37.67 27.29
CA LEU A 80 9.21 37.56 26.36
C LEU A 80 9.75 37.38 24.94
N PRO A 81 9.41 36.30 24.22
CA PRO A 81 9.75 36.17 22.80
C PRO A 81 8.83 37.09 21.99
N LEU A 82 9.41 38.15 21.42
CA LEU A 82 8.75 38.97 20.41
C LEU A 82 8.94 38.28 19.05
N THR A 83 7.91 37.59 18.55
CA THR A 83 7.85 37.18 17.14
C THR A 83 7.02 38.20 16.35
N GLU A 84 7.67 38.85 15.38
CA GLU A 84 7.05 39.79 14.44
C GLU A 84 6.09 39.08 13.49
N SER A 85 4.80 39.02 13.84
CA SER A 85 3.70 38.98 12.86
C SER A 85 2.33 39.00 13.55
N SER A 86 1.85 40.18 13.98
CA SER A 86 0.40 40.42 14.03
C SER A 86 0.07 41.92 14.02
N PRO A 87 -0.83 42.39 13.14
CA PRO A 87 -1.16 43.81 13.03
C PRO A 87 -2.38 44.11 13.90
N ARG A 88 -2.20 44.45 15.18
CA ARG A 88 -3.30 45.04 15.98
C ARG A 88 -2.80 46.20 16.85
N ARG A 89 -3.08 47.42 16.40
CA ARG A 89 -2.87 48.72 17.07
C ARG A 89 -3.47 48.86 18.50
N GLY A 90 -4.12 47.83 19.03
CA GLY A 90 -4.74 47.82 20.37
C GLY A 90 -3.86 47.30 21.50
N PHE A 91 -2.84 46.48 21.22
CA PHE A 91 -2.07 45.78 22.29
C PHE A 91 -1.12 46.70 23.07
N LYS A 92 -0.60 47.75 22.41
CA LYS A 92 0.28 48.77 23.05
C LYS A 92 -0.44 49.65 24.06
N LYS A 93 -1.77 49.84 23.94
CA LYS A 93 -2.56 50.64 24.91
C LYS A 93 -2.87 49.88 26.21
N LEU A 94 -3.00 48.55 26.14
CA LEU A 94 -3.21 47.72 27.34
C LEU A 94 -1.94 47.62 28.20
N LEU A 95 -0.77 47.44 27.57
CA LEU A 95 0.52 47.39 28.26
C LEU A 95 0.87 48.69 28.99
N PHE A 96 0.53 49.85 28.41
CA PHE A 96 0.72 51.16 29.06
C PHE A 96 -0.24 51.38 30.24
N ALA A 97 -1.47 50.86 30.18
CA ALA A 97 -2.43 50.96 31.27
C ALA A 97 -2.02 50.10 32.49
N SER A 98 -1.49 48.89 32.25
CA SER A 98 -1.05 47.98 33.32
C SER A 98 0.20 48.46 34.07
N LEU A 99 1.12 49.16 33.39
CA LEU A 99 2.31 49.76 34.02
C LEU A 99 1.98 50.97 34.90
N ILE A 100 0.91 51.72 34.57
CA ILE A 100 0.45 52.87 35.37
C ILE A 100 -0.34 52.41 36.61
N THR A 101 -1.02 51.25 36.57
CA THR A 101 -1.73 50.69 37.74
C THR A 101 -0.79 50.16 38.81
N ILE A 102 0.37 49.59 38.42
CA ILE A 102 1.38 49.10 39.38
C ILE A 102 2.10 50.27 40.10
N ALA A 103 2.19 51.45 39.46
CA ALA A 103 2.77 52.64 40.07
C ALA A 103 1.83 53.39 41.05
N ARG A 104 0.54 53.03 41.15
CA ARG A 104 -0.42 53.66 42.08
C ARG A 104 -0.71 52.87 43.36
N LEU A 105 -0.19 51.66 43.50
CA LEU A 105 -0.47 50.77 44.65
C LEU A 105 0.58 50.77 45.76
N ASN A 106 1.68 51.51 45.62
CA ASN A 106 2.69 51.68 46.68
C ASN A 106 2.87 53.16 47.02
N ASN A 107 1.89 53.71 47.73
CA ASN A 107 2.02 54.99 48.42
C ASN A 107 1.98 54.70 49.93
N HIS A 108 3.14 54.50 50.54
CA HIS A 108 3.54 55.01 51.87
C HIS A 108 4.90 54.39 52.27
N HIS A 109 5.84 55.26 52.65
CA HIS A 109 7.20 55.03 53.19
C HIS A 109 8.40 55.00 52.21
N ALA A 110 8.91 56.22 51.96
CA ALA A 110 10.29 56.70 52.17
C ALA A 110 11.52 56.04 51.46
N TYR A 111 12.22 56.90 50.69
CA TYR A 111 13.64 56.90 50.25
C TYR A 111 14.16 55.94 49.15
N SER A 112 14.37 56.51 47.94
CA SER A 112 15.63 56.66 47.16
C SER A 112 15.43 56.52 45.63
N PRO A 113 16.04 57.38 44.79
CA PRO A 113 15.90 57.30 43.34
C PRO A 113 16.79 56.19 42.76
N VAL A 114 16.20 55.22 42.06
CA VAL A 114 16.95 54.21 41.30
C VAL A 114 17.26 54.79 39.91
N CYS A 115 18.53 55.11 39.66
CA CYS A 115 19.03 55.44 38.32
C CYS A 115 19.13 54.17 37.47
N ILE A 116 18.38 54.12 36.36
CA ILE A 116 18.50 53.05 35.36
C ILE A 116 19.51 53.50 34.31
N TYR A 117 20.70 52.91 34.31
CA TYR A 117 21.68 53.04 33.23
C TYR A 117 21.33 52.06 32.10
N ILE A 118 20.98 52.57 30.92
CA ILE A 118 20.84 51.77 29.70
C ILE A 118 22.25 51.60 29.10
N ILE A 119 22.85 50.42 29.27
CA ILE A 119 24.07 50.04 28.54
C ILE A 119 23.63 49.40 27.22
N PRO A 120 23.95 49.98 26.04
CA PRO A 120 23.67 49.33 24.78
C PRO A 120 24.66 48.19 24.59
N THR A 121 24.23 46.96 24.88
CA THR A 121 24.97 45.78 24.45
C THR A 121 24.69 45.56 22.97
N THR A 122 25.60 46.03 22.11
CA THR A 122 25.76 45.54 20.74
C THR A 122 26.29 44.11 20.77
N ALA A 123 25.50 43.18 21.31
CA ALA A 123 25.68 41.77 21.06
C ALA A 123 24.99 41.48 19.73
N MET A 124 25.75 41.41 18.64
CA MET A 124 25.29 40.83 17.39
C MET A 124 24.78 39.42 17.70
N ALA A 125 23.46 39.24 17.77
CA ALA A 125 22.87 37.92 17.76
C ALA A 125 23.39 37.21 16.49
N PRO A 126 23.89 35.97 16.58
CA PRO A 126 24.33 35.26 15.38
C PRO A 126 23.13 35.10 14.46
N THR A 127 23.09 35.87 13.37
CA THR A 127 22.08 35.87 12.31
C THR A 127 22.17 34.63 11.40
N GLN A 128 22.72 33.53 11.91
CA GLN A 128 22.69 32.24 11.25
C GLN A 128 21.91 31.27 12.14
N GLN A 129 20.61 31.17 11.89
CA GLN A 129 19.89 29.96 12.26
C GLN A 129 20.70 28.78 11.69
N ALA A 130 21.12 27.86 12.57
CA ALA A 130 21.96 26.74 12.19
C ALA A 130 21.39 26.04 10.95
N ALA A 131 22.24 25.75 9.96
CA ALA A 131 21.84 25.32 8.62
C ALA A 131 20.86 24.12 8.59
N TRP A 132 20.83 23.31 9.65
CA TRP A 132 19.91 22.19 9.81
C TRP A 132 18.45 22.58 10.09
N ARG A 133 18.13 23.83 10.45
CA ARG A 133 16.75 24.31 10.68
C ARG A 133 16.09 24.93 9.45
N LYS A 134 16.78 24.99 8.31
CA LYS A 134 16.20 25.52 7.08
C LYS A 134 15.17 24.53 6.54
N ALA A 135 13.98 25.04 6.19
CA ALA A 135 13.02 24.25 5.43
C ALA A 135 13.71 23.77 4.13
N PRO A 136 13.53 22.50 3.76
CA PRO A 136 14.20 21.97 2.58
C PRO A 136 13.67 22.62 1.32
N THR A 137 14.54 22.66 0.31
CA THR A 137 14.20 23.17 -1.01
C THR A 137 13.29 22.20 -1.75
N ALA A 138 12.49 22.70 -2.69
CA ALA A 138 11.62 21.86 -3.51
C ALA A 138 12.40 20.80 -4.31
N GLU A 139 13.62 21.12 -4.73
CA GLU A 139 14.50 20.19 -5.44
C GLU A 139 15.00 19.06 -4.53
N GLU A 140 15.33 19.34 -3.28
CA GLU A 140 15.68 18.31 -2.29
C GLU A 140 14.49 17.37 -2.04
N ILE A 141 13.28 17.92 -1.90
CA ILE A 141 12.05 17.12 -1.73
C ILE A 141 11.83 16.22 -2.96
N ALA A 142 11.92 16.78 -4.17
CA ALA A 142 11.77 16.02 -5.41
C ALA A 142 12.81 14.91 -5.57
N ASN A 143 14.07 15.18 -5.19
CA ASN A 143 15.14 14.19 -5.21
C ASN A 143 14.91 13.06 -4.19
N ARG A 144 14.35 13.36 -3.01
CA ARG A 144 13.96 12.33 -2.00
C ARG A 144 12.81 11.46 -2.49
N GLN A 145 11.87 12.04 -3.23
CA GLN A 145 10.73 11.35 -3.83
C GLN A 145 11.08 10.61 -5.13
N THR A 146 12.33 10.68 -5.59
CA THR A 146 12.79 10.00 -6.80
C THR A 146 13.79 8.89 -6.45
N VAL A 147 13.45 7.66 -6.82
CA VAL A 147 14.41 6.54 -6.84
C VAL A 147 15.37 6.78 -7.99
N GLY A 148 16.66 6.89 -7.72
CA GLY A 148 17.68 7.11 -8.75
C GLY A 148 18.02 5.80 -9.47
N ILE A 149 18.04 5.82 -10.80
CA ILE A 149 18.47 4.68 -11.63
C ILE A 149 19.81 5.03 -12.27
N ASN A 150 20.88 4.48 -11.72
CA ASN A 150 22.22 4.62 -12.26
C ASN A 150 22.56 3.43 -13.17
N LYS A 151 23.74 3.51 -13.81
CA LYS A 151 24.23 2.47 -14.72
C LYS A 151 24.32 1.11 -14.01
N GLU A 152 24.97 1.08 -12.85
CA GLU A 152 25.24 -0.14 -12.08
C GLU A 152 24.38 -0.28 -10.82
N THR A 153 23.84 0.82 -10.28
CA THR A 153 23.18 0.84 -8.96
C THR A 153 21.83 1.54 -8.99
N VAL A 154 21.00 1.26 -7.99
CA VAL A 154 19.76 1.98 -7.71
C VAL A 154 19.90 2.68 -6.36
N THR A 155 19.53 3.95 -6.28
CA THR A 155 19.65 4.77 -5.07
C THR A 155 18.28 5.26 -4.59
N ASN A 156 18.19 5.72 -3.34
CA ASN A 156 16.97 6.26 -2.72
C ASN A 156 15.78 5.27 -2.69
N ILE A 157 16.04 4.04 -2.26
CA ILE A 157 15.07 2.94 -2.30
C ILE A 157 14.07 3.01 -1.12
N THR A 158 14.55 3.40 0.06
CA THR A 158 13.80 3.34 1.32
C THR A 158 12.93 4.57 1.55
N SER A 159 11.78 4.39 2.20
CA SER A 159 10.95 5.50 2.67
C SER A 159 11.60 6.26 3.81
N THR A 160 11.70 7.57 3.61
CA THR A 160 12.28 8.53 4.55
C THR A 160 11.23 9.51 5.05
N ASP A 161 9.96 9.30 4.66
CA ASP A 161 8.86 10.23 4.90
C ASP A 161 8.25 9.99 6.28
N TYR A 162 9.10 9.91 7.30
CA TYR A 162 8.74 9.62 8.67
C TYR A 162 9.18 10.76 9.61
N PRO A 163 8.44 11.00 10.71
CA PRO A 163 8.82 12.01 11.70
C PRO A 163 10.24 11.82 12.20
N GLY A 164 11.00 12.92 12.26
CA GLY A 164 12.36 12.93 12.80
C GLY A 164 13.47 12.45 11.85
N HIS A 165 13.14 12.10 10.60
CA HIS A 165 14.16 11.72 9.61
C HIS A 165 14.83 12.94 8.97
N HIS A 166 14.03 13.96 8.62
CA HIS A 166 14.51 15.20 8.03
C HIS A 166 14.38 16.35 9.03
N PRO A 167 15.44 17.15 9.22
CA PRO A 167 15.39 18.27 10.14
C PRO A 167 14.57 19.43 9.54
N GLY A 168 13.79 20.13 10.36
CA GLY A 168 12.99 21.27 9.92
C GLY A 168 11.64 20.92 9.26
N GLU A 169 11.27 19.63 9.19
CA GLU A 169 9.97 19.18 8.67
C GLU A 169 9.18 18.37 9.71
N ASP A 170 7.86 18.51 9.69
CA ASP A 170 6.96 17.59 10.38
C ASP A 170 6.30 16.66 9.35
N LEU A 171 6.69 15.39 9.42
CA LEU A 171 6.18 14.31 8.58
C LEU A 171 5.25 13.38 9.37
N ALA A 172 4.66 13.87 10.47
CA ALA A 172 3.63 13.14 11.19
C ALA A 172 2.44 12.83 10.28
N PHE A 173 1.92 11.62 10.44
CA PHE A 173 0.75 11.18 9.68
C PHE A 173 -0.47 11.98 10.11
N THR A 174 -1.11 12.63 9.13
CA THR A 174 -2.42 13.26 9.30
C THR A 174 -3.34 12.80 8.17
N LEU A 175 -4.60 12.56 8.51
CA LEU A 175 -5.59 12.06 7.56
C LEU A 175 -5.88 13.08 6.45
N ASP A 176 -5.86 14.38 6.78
CA ASP A 176 -6.15 15.45 5.82
C ASP A 176 -5.02 15.58 4.80
N ARG A 177 -3.75 15.53 5.23
CA ARG A 177 -2.60 15.50 4.31
C ARG A 177 -2.66 14.30 3.37
N PHE A 178 -3.06 13.14 3.88
CA PHE A 178 -3.23 11.94 3.04
C PHE A 178 -4.36 12.12 2.02
N ARG A 179 -5.52 12.66 2.43
CA ARG A 179 -6.66 12.92 1.54
C ARG A 179 -6.32 13.92 0.42
N ASP A 180 -5.57 14.97 0.75
CA ASP A 180 -5.20 16.01 -0.21
C ASP A 180 -4.16 15.51 -1.23
N ALA A 181 -3.26 14.61 -0.81
CA ALA A 181 -2.23 14.03 -1.68
C ALA A 181 -2.72 12.82 -2.50
N PHE A 182 -3.67 12.06 -1.98
CA PHE A 182 -4.13 10.81 -2.59
C PHE A 182 -4.99 11.07 -3.82
N SER A 183 -4.61 10.49 -4.96
CA SER A 183 -5.44 10.52 -6.17
C SER A 183 -5.35 9.22 -6.96
N VAL A 184 -6.46 8.88 -7.61
CA VAL A 184 -6.58 7.70 -8.48
C VAL A 184 -6.91 8.16 -9.89
N LYS A 185 -6.17 7.65 -10.88
CA LYS A 185 -6.41 7.96 -12.30
C LYS A 185 -6.44 6.68 -13.12
N PHE A 186 -7.58 6.35 -13.71
CA PHE A 186 -7.70 5.20 -14.62
C PHE A 186 -7.15 5.56 -16.00
N HIS A 187 -6.36 4.65 -16.56
CA HIS A 187 -5.85 4.73 -17.94
C HIS A 187 -6.61 3.78 -18.85
N GLN A 188 -6.97 2.60 -18.33
CA GLN A 188 -7.74 1.57 -19.00
C GLN A 188 -8.62 0.88 -17.97
N ASN A 189 -9.88 0.60 -18.31
CA ASN A 189 -10.82 -0.08 -17.45
C ASN A 189 -11.72 -1.00 -18.28
N ASP A 190 -11.21 -2.18 -18.60
CA ASP A 190 -11.93 -3.23 -19.31
C ASP A 190 -12.28 -4.36 -18.33
N GLN A 191 -13.25 -5.21 -18.71
CA GLN A 191 -13.74 -6.29 -17.86
C GLN A 191 -12.63 -7.16 -17.25
N PHE A 192 -11.66 -7.59 -18.07
CA PHE A 192 -10.56 -8.44 -17.62
C PHE A 192 -9.24 -7.71 -17.38
N LEU A 193 -9.15 -6.41 -17.70
CA LEU A 193 -7.92 -5.64 -17.59
C LEU A 193 -8.18 -4.21 -17.07
N ALA A 194 -7.67 -3.92 -15.89
CA ALA A 194 -7.64 -2.57 -15.34
C ALA A 194 -6.20 -2.06 -15.23
N SER A 195 -5.98 -0.82 -15.66
CA SER A 195 -4.71 -0.09 -15.53
C SER A 195 -4.97 1.29 -14.96
N PHE A 196 -4.39 1.60 -13.81
CA PHE A 196 -4.62 2.88 -13.11
C PHE A 196 -3.41 3.34 -12.31
N SER A 197 -3.31 4.65 -12.11
CA SER A 197 -2.33 5.27 -11.21
C SER A 197 -2.92 5.46 -9.82
N LEU A 198 -2.17 5.04 -8.80
CA LEU A 198 -2.34 5.48 -7.41
C LEU A 198 -1.22 6.45 -7.07
N VAL A 199 -1.57 7.69 -6.75
CA VAL A 199 -0.63 8.74 -6.36
C VAL A 199 -0.83 9.09 -4.89
N GLY A 200 0.26 9.36 -4.16
CA GLY A 200 0.21 9.80 -2.76
C GLY A 200 0.11 8.66 -1.74
N ILE A 201 0.46 7.44 -2.14
CA ILE A 201 0.46 6.24 -1.29
C ILE A 201 1.90 5.74 -1.07
N ASP A 202 2.15 5.07 0.05
CA ASP A 202 3.44 4.40 0.30
C ASP A 202 3.49 2.98 -0.28
N ALA A 203 4.71 2.50 -0.58
CA ALA A 203 4.94 1.18 -1.14
C ALA A 203 4.41 0.03 -0.24
N SER A 204 4.38 0.22 1.08
CA SER A 204 3.84 -0.77 2.01
C SER A 204 2.36 -1.07 1.75
N LEU A 205 1.54 -0.03 1.56
CA LEU A 205 0.10 -0.17 1.33
C LEU A 205 -0.20 -0.64 -0.10
N ALA A 206 0.51 -0.10 -1.10
CA ALA A 206 0.43 -0.57 -2.47
C ALA A 206 0.78 -2.07 -2.58
N ASN A 207 1.86 -2.51 -1.92
CA ASN A 207 2.23 -3.93 -1.90
C ASN A 207 1.25 -4.79 -1.10
N ALA A 208 0.62 -4.26 -0.05
CA ALA A 208 -0.43 -4.97 0.66
C ALA A 208 -1.62 -5.28 -0.26
N PHE A 209 -2.11 -4.30 -1.03
CA PHE A 209 -3.18 -4.53 -2.01
C PHE A 209 -2.78 -5.58 -3.06
N ARG A 210 -1.57 -5.47 -3.62
CA ARG A 210 -1.04 -6.45 -4.58
C ARG A 210 -1.02 -7.88 -4.00
N ARG A 211 -0.60 -8.04 -2.73
CA ARG A 211 -0.56 -9.35 -2.08
C ARG A 211 -1.95 -9.93 -1.82
N ILE A 212 -2.90 -9.08 -1.39
CA ILE A 212 -4.29 -9.48 -1.16
C ILE A 212 -4.93 -9.95 -2.46
N LEU A 213 -4.76 -9.18 -3.55
CA LEU A 213 -5.22 -9.54 -4.89
C LEU A 213 -4.76 -10.94 -5.31
N LEU A 214 -3.47 -11.27 -5.08
CA LEU A 214 -2.90 -12.55 -5.50
C LEU A 214 -3.34 -13.73 -4.64
N SER A 215 -3.57 -13.52 -3.34
CA SER A 215 -3.57 -14.63 -2.37
C SER A 215 -4.77 -14.71 -1.43
N GLU A 216 -5.56 -13.66 -1.25
CA GLU A 216 -6.56 -13.62 -0.18
C GLU A 216 -8.00 -13.38 -0.65
N ILE A 217 -8.18 -12.93 -1.88
CA ILE A 217 -9.51 -12.83 -2.47
C ILE A 217 -9.99 -14.24 -2.83
N PRO A 218 -11.18 -14.66 -2.35
CA PRO A 218 -11.65 -16.01 -2.56
C PRO A 218 -12.25 -16.21 -3.96
N THR A 219 -12.06 -17.41 -4.50
CA THR A 219 -12.60 -17.84 -5.80
C THR A 219 -13.12 -19.28 -5.70
N LEU A 220 -13.91 -19.69 -6.69
CA LEU A 220 -14.44 -21.04 -6.82
C LEU A 220 -13.57 -21.85 -7.79
N ALA A 221 -13.03 -22.99 -7.38
CA ALA A 221 -12.27 -23.87 -8.28
C ALA A 221 -12.55 -25.34 -7.95
N ILE A 222 -12.25 -26.23 -8.90
CA ILE A 222 -12.36 -27.68 -8.71
C ILE A 222 -11.33 -28.13 -7.67
N GLU A 223 -11.79 -28.83 -6.64
CA GLU A 223 -10.96 -29.36 -5.56
C GLU A 223 -10.92 -30.89 -5.61
N ASN A 224 -12.09 -31.53 -5.67
CA ASN A 224 -12.21 -32.99 -5.67
C ASN A 224 -12.64 -33.47 -7.05
N VAL A 225 -11.96 -34.51 -7.55
CA VAL A 225 -12.26 -35.15 -8.84
C VAL A 225 -12.52 -36.64 -8.57
N TYR A 226 -13.72 -37.10 -8.91
CA TYR A 226 -14.17 -38.47 -8.76
C TYR A 226 -14.14 -39.14 -10.12
N ILE A 227 -13.14 -39.98 -10.35
CA ILE A 227 -12.94 -40.65 -11.64
C ILE A 227 -13.64 -42.00 -11.59
N GLU A 228 -14.63 -42.19 -12.45
CA GLU A 228 -15.32 -43.48 -12.60
C GLU A 228 -14.58 -44.37 -13.60
N ASN A 229 -14.18 -43.79 -14.74
CA ASN A 229 -13.43 -44.50 -15.77
C ASN A 229 -12.56 -43.53 -16.58
N ASN A 230 -11.25 -43.76 -16.58
CA ASN A 230 -10.31 -43.05 -17.45
C ASN A 230 -9.48 -44.09 -18.21
N THR A 231 -9.72 -44.22 -19.52
CA THR A 231 -8.91 -45.05 -20.43
C THR A 231 -8.07 -44.21 -21.39
N SER A 232 -7.94 -42.92 -21.10
CA SER A 232 -7.07 -42.02 -21.86
C SER A 232 -5.58 -42.31 -21.57
N VAL A 233 -4.71 -41.64 -22.32
CA VAL A 233 -3.25 -41.74 -22.12
C VAL A 233 -2.78 -40.90 -20.92
N ILE A 234 -3.56 -39.92 -20.48
CA ILE A 234 -3.20 -39.02 -19.38
C ILE A 234 -3.52 -39.70 -18.06
N GLN A 235 -2.55 -39.72 -17.15
CA GLN A 235 -2.72 -40.26 -15.81
C GLN A 235 -3.74 -39.46 -15.00
N ASP A 236 -4.45 -40.14 -14.11
CA ASP A 236 -5.55 -39.60 -13.31
C ASP A 236 -5.14 -38.34 -12.51
N GLU A 237 -3.98 -38.38 -11.87
CA GLU A 237 -3.46 -37.26 -11.07
C GLU A 237 -3.13 -36.03 -11.91
N VAL A 238 -2.60 -36.25 -13.12
CA VAL A 238 -2.27 -35.17 -14.06
C VAL A 238 -3.55 -34.58 -14.65
N LEU A 239 -4.54 -35.42 -14.98
CA LEU A 239 -5.84 -35.00 -15.46
C LEU A 239 -6.56 -34.16 -14.39
N ALA A 240 -6.62 -34.65 -13.16
CA ALA A 240 -7.24 -33.94 -12.03
C ALA A 240 -6.56 -32.59 -11.76
N HIS A 241 -5.22 -32.54 -11.80
CA HIS A 241 -4.47 -31.30 -11.65
C HIS A 241 -4.79 -30.28 -12.76
N ARG A 242 -4.91 -30.72 -14.02
CA ARG A 242 -5.30 -29.85 -15.14
C ARG A 242 -6.71 -29.30 -14.96
N LEU A 243 -7.67 -30.14 -14.57
CA LEU A 243 -9.06 -29.75 -14.31
C LEU A 243 -9.13 -28.70 -13.20
N GLY A 244 -8.36 -28.86 -12.12
CA GLY A 244 -8.26 -27.91 -11.02
C GLY A 244 -7.82 -26.50 -11.42
N LEU A 245 -7.06 -26.35 -12.52
CA LEU A 245 -6.50 -25.08 -12.99
C LEU A 245 -7.39 -24.35 -14.00
N ILE A 246 -8.52 -24.93 -14.39
CA ILE A 246 -9.46 -24.28 -15.32
C ILE A 246 -10.21 -23.19 -14.55
N PRO A 247 -10.14 -21.91 -14.98
CA PRO A 247 -10.96 -20.87 -14.39
C PRO A 247 -12.40 -21.03 -14.87
N PHE A 248 -13.34 -20.91 -13.95
CA PHE A 248 -14.78 -20.90 -14.22
C PHE A 248 -15.35 -19.53 -13.94
N LYS A 249 -16.45 -19.15 -14.57
CA LYS A 249 -17.26 -17.97 -14.29
C LYS A 249 -18.67 -18.39 -13.86
N GLY A 250 -19.43 -17.48 -13.29
CA GLY A 250 -20.81 -17.70 -12.86
C GLY A 250 -21.47 -16.44 -12.33
N GLY A 251 -22.76 -16.53 -12.01
CA GLY A 251 -23.53 -15.41 -11.48
C GLY A 251 -22.92 -14.80 -10.22
N ARG A 252 -22.78 -13.47 -10.21
CA ARG A 252 -22.12 -12.70 -9.14
C ARG A 252 -22.78 -12.90 -7.78
N GLU A 253 -24.10 -12.85 -7.74
CA GLU A 253 -24.87 -13.06 -6.51
C GLU A 253 -24.64 -14.45 -5.93
N GLY A 254 -24.60 -15.45 -6.82
CA GLY A 254 -24.28 -16.84 -6.49
C GLY A 254 -22.88 -16.99 -5.88
N LEU A 255 -21.85 -16.47 -6.55
CA LEU A 255 -20.45 -16.60 -6.12
C LEU A 255 -20.13 -15.82 -4.84
N HIS A 256 -20.68 -14.61 -4.69
CA HIS A 256 -20.30 -13.69 -3.62
C HIS A 256 -21.13 -13.92 -2.35
N ASN A 257 -22.45 -14.11 -2.49
CA ASN A 257 -23.39 -14.08 -1.36
C ASN A 257 -23.96 -15.46 -1.03
N PHE A 258 -24.29 -16.28 -2.04
CA PHE A 258 -24.88 -17.60 -1.81
C PHE A 258 -23.84 -18.64 -1.40
N LEU A 259 -22.74 -18.75 -2.15
CA LEU A 259 -21.69 -19.73 -1.89
C LEU A 259 -20.84 -19.38 -0.65
N LYS A 260 -20.84 -20.30 0.30
CA LYS A 260 -20.07 -20.21 1.56
C LYS A 260 -18.90 -21.20 1.57
N TRP A 261 -18.03 -21.01 2.55
CA TRP A 261 -16.88 -21.88 2.79
C TRP A 261 -17.32 -23.32 3.09
N HIS A 262 -16.73 -24.26 2.36
CA HIS A 262 -16.87 -25.69 2.64
C HIS A 262 -15.94 -26.07 3.80
N LYS A 263 -16.48 -26.76 4.81
CA LYS A 263 -15.68 -27.33 5.91
C LYS A 263 -15.30 -28.75 5.50
N LYS A 264 -13.99 -29.02 5.38
CA LYS A 264 -13.49 -30.37 5.09
C LYS A 264 -13.98 -31.34 6.19
N PRO A 265 -14.51 -32.52 5.82
CA PRO A 265 -14.98 -33.52 6.78
C PRO A 265 -13.84 -34.04 7.65
N GLU A 266 -14.15 -34.49 8.87
CA GLU A 266 -13.16 -35.06 9.78
C GLU A 266 -12.76 -36.49 9.35
N ALA A 267 -11.59 -36.95 9.82
CA ALA A 267 -11.09 -38.27 9.44
C ALA A 267 -12.05 -39.38 9.92
N GLY A 268 -12.64 -40.12 8.98
CA GLY A 268 -13.60 -41.20 9.25
C GLY A 268 -15.08 -40.82 9.02
N GLU A 269 -15.37 -39.55 8.71
CA GLU A 269 -16.69 -39.15 8.21
C GLU A 269 -16.85 -39.48 6.72
N ASP A 270 -18.10 -39.52 6.24
CA ASP A 270 -18.41 -39.65 4.82
C ASP A 270 -17.71 -38.49 4.05
N PRO A 271 -16.96 -38.76 2.97
CA PRO A 271 -16.37 -37.71 2.13
C PRO A 271 -17.39 -36.69 1.59
N TYR A 272 -18.66 -37.07 1.51
CA TYR A 272 -19.76 -36.20 1.11
C TYR A 272 -20.43 -35.49 2.30
N ALA A 273 -20.06 -35.81 3.53
CA ALA A 273 -20.57 -35.14 4.72
C ALA A 273 -20.26 -33.64 4.64
N GLY A 274 -21.30 -32.83 4.75
CA GLY A 274 -21.17 -31.37 4.67
C GLY A 274 -21.12 -30.81 3.24
N CYS A 275 -21.31 -31.63 2.19
CA CYS A 275 -21.58 -31.13 0.85
C CYS A 275 -23.05 -30.70 0.75
N PHE A 276 -23.27 -29.38 0.64
CA PHE A 276 -24.58 -28.77 0.48
C PHE A 276 -24.62 -27.89 -0.77
N ASP A 277 -25.83 -27.57 -1.23
CA ASP A 277 -26.06 -26.69 -2.38
C ASP A 277 -25.40 -25.30 -2.22
N TRP A 278 -25.29 -24.79 -1.01
CA TRP A 278 -24.66 -23.49 -0.72
C TRP A 278 -23.14 -23.53 -0.53
N ASN A 279 -22.45 -24.67 -0.63
CA ASN A 279 -20.98 -24.72 -0.49
C ASN A 279 -20.24 -25.59 -1.51
N THR A 280 -20.96 -26.39 -2.28
CA THR A 280 -20.36 -27.36 -3.22
C THR A 280 -21.08 -27.30 -4.56
N VAL A 281 -20.33 -27.05 -5.62
CA VAL A 281 -20.84 -27.05 -7.01
C VAL A 281 -20.38 -28.32 -7.70
N ARG A 282 -21.31 -29.06 -8.32
CA ARG A 282 -21.01 -30.31 -9.03
C ARG A 282 -20.91 -30.09 -10.53
N LEU A 283 -19.86 -30.65 -11.13
CA LEU A 283 -19.63 -30.68 -12.57
C LEU A 283 -19.43 -32.14 -13.01
N GLU A 284 -19.72 -32.42 -14.27
CA GLU A 284 -19.54 -33.74 -14.89
C GLU A 284 -18.79 -33.60 -16.23
N LEU A 285 -17.95 -34.59 -16.54
CA LEU A 285 -17.28 -34.72 -17.83
C LEU A 285 -17.36 -36.18 -18.27
N ASN A 286 -18.16 -36.43 -19.31
CA ASN A 286 -18.34 -37.75 -19.88
C ASN A 286 -18.14 -37.68 -21.39
N VAL A 287 -16.98 -38.12 -21.86
CA VAL A 287 -16.58 -38.05 -23.26
C VAL A 287 -16.01 -39.38 -23.70
N THR A 288 -16.54 -39.92 -24.80
CA THR A 288 -16.02 -41.11 -25.47
C THR A 288 -15.65 -40.76 -26.91
N CYS A 289 -14.45 -41.16 -27.32
CA CYS A 289 -13.96 -40.93 -28.67
C CYS A 289 -14.34 -42.10 -29.59
N THR A 290 -14.95 -41.77 -30.73
CA THR A 290 -15.40 -42.74 -31.75
C THR A 290 -14.81 -42.41 -33.12
N VAL A 291 -14.76 -43.40 -34.00
CA VAL A 291 -14.33 -43.19 -35.40
C VAL A 291 -15.43 -42.43 -36.13
N ASN A 292 -15.04 -41.44 -36.93
CA ASN A 292 -15.97 -40.78 -37.84
C ASN A 292 -16.05 -41.60 -39.14
N GLU A 293 -17.20 -42.22 -39.40
CA GLU A 293 -17.41 -43.06 -40.58
C GLU A 293 -17.47 -42.24 -41.89
N ASP A 294 -17.78 -40.94 -41.79
CA ASP A 294 -17.86 -40.04 -42.94
C ASP A 294 -16.49 -39.52 -43.39
N ALA A 295 -15.44 -39.75 -42.60
CA ALA A 295 -14.10 -39.28 -42.91
C ALA A 295 -13.44 -40.14 -44.00
N SER A 296 -12.65 -39.50 -44.88
CA SER A 296 -11.84 -40.22 -45.86
C SER A 296 -10.88 -41.19 -45.16
N PRO A 297 -10.68 -42.43 -45.66
CA PRO A 297 -9.70 -43.36 -45.11
C PRO A 297 -8.25 -42.85 -45.10
N ALA A 298 -7.95 -41.82 -45.90
CA ALA A 298 -6.65 -41.16 -45.96
C ALA A 298 -6.59 -39.84 -45.16
N GLU A 299 -7.64 -39.50 -44.40
CA GLU A 299 -7.67 -38.29 -43.60
C GLU A 299 -6.68 -38.36 -42.44
N ASN A 300 -5.79 -37.37 -42.35
CA ASN A 300 -4.73 -37.33 -41.34
C ASN A 300 -5.07 -36.42 -40.16
N ASP A 301 -6.05 -35.50 -40.30
CA ASP A 301 -6.46 -34.63 -39.21
C ASP A 301 -7.30 -35.40 -38.17
N PRO A 302 -6.83 -35.57 -36.92
CA PRO A 302 -7.57 -36.29 -35.89
C PRO A 302 -8.94 -35.69 -35.58
N LEU A 303 -9.12 -34.37 -35.78
CA LEU A 303 -10.40 -33.70 -35.54
C LEU A 303 -11.45 -34.04 -36.60
N LYS A 304 -11.03 -34.45 -37.80
CA LYS A 304 -11.92 -34.88 -38.87
C LYS A 304 -12.11 -36.39 -38.87
N ALA A 305 -11.04 -37.12 -38.60
CA ALA A 305 -11.02 -38.59 -38.59
C ALA A 305 -11.82 -39.20 -37.42
N TYR A 306 -11.95 -38.48 -36.30
CA TYR A 306 -12.60 -39.01 -35.09
C TYR A 306 -13.54 -37.98 -34.47
N HIS A 307 -14.64 -38.46 -33.89
CA HIS A 307 -15.48 -37.64 -33.02
C HIS A 307 -14.84 -37.54 -31.63
N ASN A 308 -14.89 -36.34 -31.03
CA ASN A 308 -14.39 -36.05 -29.68
C ASN A 308 -12.91 -36.44 -29.45
N ALA A 309 -12.09 -36.30 -30.50
CA ALA A 309 -10.64 -36.57 -30.41
C ALA A 309 -9.93 -35.63 -29.42
N HIS A 310 -10.40 -34.39 -29.31
CA HIS A 310 -9.90 -33.40 -28.36
C HIS A 310 -11.01 -33.05 -27.39
N VAL A 311 -10.71 -33.15 -26.09
CA VAL A 311 -11.61 -32.78 -24.99
C VAL A 311 -11.25 -31.39 -24.52
N TYR A 312 -12.22 -30.50 -24.53
CA TYR A 312 -12.08 -29.09 -24.19
C TYR A 312 -12.85 -28.75 -22.90
N ALA A 313 -12.55 -27.60 -22.29
CA ALA A 313 -13.25 -27.15 -21.09
C ALA A 313 -14.76 -26.99 -21.30
N ARG A 314 -15.20 -26.58 -22.49
CA ARG A 314 -16.63 -26.50 -22.84
C ARG A 314 -17.39 -27.83 -22.76
N ASP A 315 -16.69 -28.96 -22.76
CA ASP A 315 -17.32 -30.28 -22.65
C ASP A 315 -17.67 -30.61 -21.18
N ILE A 316 -17.23 -29.77 -20.23
CA ILE A 316 -17.60 -29.88 -18.81
C ILE A 316 -19.02 -29.33 -18.61
N VAL A 317 -19.89 -30.17 -18.05
CA VAL A 317 -21.30 -29.84 -17.81
C VAL A 317 -21.50 -29.50 -16.35
N PHE A 318 -22.14 -28.35 -16.09
CA PHE A 318 -22.58 -27.98 -14.75
C PHE A 318 -23.90 -28.69 -14.40
N VAL A 319 -23.95 -29.32 -13.23
CA VAL A 319 -25.13 -30.05 -12.74
C VAL A 319 -25.67 -29.37 -11.48
N PRO A 320 -26.62 -28.41 -11.62
CA PRO A 320 -27.13 -27.65 -10.50
C PRO A 320 -27.89 -28.55 -9.52
N THR A 321 -27.72 -28.27 -8.23
CA THR A 321 -28.40 -28.99 -7.15
C THR A 321 -29.14 -28.02 -6.22
N GLY A 322 -30.36 -28.37 -5.81
CA GLY A 322 -31.13 -27.58 -4.83
C GLY A 322 -31.39 -26.16 -5.31
N LYS A 323 -31.07 -25.16 -4.47
CA LYS A 323 -31.29 -23.74 -4.79
C LYS A 323 -30.32 -23.15 -5.80
N GLN A 324 -29.30 -23.89 -6.23
CA GLN A 324 -28.32 -23.39 -7.20
C GLN A 324 -28.96 -22.99 -8.53
N VAL A 325 -30.08 -23.60 -8.92
CA VAL A 325 -30.81 -23.26 -10.16
C VAL A 325 -31.27 -21.79 -10.15
N GLU A 326 -31.57 -21.23 -8.98
CA GLU A 326 -32.01 -19.84 -8.83
C GLU A 326 -30.88 -18.83 -9.07
N TYR A 327 -29.63 -19.21 -8.77
CA TYR A 327 -28.46 -18.33 -8.82
C TYR A 327 -27.52 -18.58 -10.01
N PHE A 328 -27.56 -19.79 -10.58
CA PHE A 328 -26.65 -20.25 -11.63
C PHE A 328 -27.44 -20.84 -12.80
N SER A 329 -28.21 -20.00 -13.50
CA SER A 329 -28.98 -20.41 -14.68
C SER A 329 -28.80 -19.45 -15.85
N GLY A 330 -29.06 -19.92 -17.07
CA GLY A 330 -28.90 -19.11 -18.28
C GLY A 330 -27.46 -18.63 -18.47
N GLU A 331 -27.29 -17.32 -18.62
CA GLU A 331 -25.97 -16.68 -18.78
C GLU A 331 -25.12 -16.71 -17.50
N ASP A 332 -25.76 -16.85 -16.34
CA ASP A 332 -25.13 -16.91 -15.02
C ASP A 332 -24.73 -18.34 -14.60
N ALA A 333 -24.99 -19.34 -15.45
CA ALA A 333 -24.60 -20.71 -15.20
C ALA A 333 -23.08 -20.84 -14.99
N ILE A 334 -22.67 -21.77 -14.12
CA ILE A 334 -21.25 -22.08 -13.94
C ILE A 334 -20.71 -22.65 -15.25
N ALA A 335 -19.73 -21.97 -15.83
CA ALA A 335 -19.10 -22.37 -17.08
C ALA A 335 -17.62 -22.02 -17.05
N PRO A 336 -16.76 -22.73 -17.80
CA PRO A 336 -15.37 -22.31 -17.96
C PRO A 336 -15.29 -20.87 -18.51
N THR A 337 -14.38 -20.06 -17.98
CA THR A 337 -14.16 -18.71 -18.53
C THR A 337 -13.71 -18.80 -19.98
N ASN A 338 -12.78 -19.72 -20.26
CA ASN A 338 -12.24 -19.98 -21.59
C ASN A 338 -12.68 -21.39 -22.05
N PRO A 339 -13.69 -21.49 -22.95
CA PRO A 339 -14.27 -22.78 -23.37
C PRO A 339 -13.28 -23.67 -24.13
N ASP A 340 -12.27 -23.08 -24.78
CA ASP A 340 -11.35 -23.76 -25.69
C ASP A 340 -10.06 -24.26 -25.02
N ILE A 341 -10.00 -24.30 -23.69
CA ILE A 341 -8.88 -24.91 -22.97
C ILE A 341 -8.87 -26.41 -23.26
N LEU A 342 -7.78 -26.90 -23.86
CA LEU A 342 -7.59 -28.32 -24.11
C LEU A 342 -7.25 -29.08 -22.82
N ILE A 343 -8.08 -30.05 -22.47
CA ILE A 343 -7.92 -30.90 -21.28
C ILE A 343 -7.10 -32.14 -21.64
N ALA A 344 -7.60 -32.91 -22.61
CA ALA A 344 -7.06 -34.21 -23.00
C ALA A 344 -7.21 -34.44 -24.51
N LYS A 345 -6.39 -35.33 -25.05
CA LYS A 345 -6.52 -35.86 -26.41
C LYS A 345 -6.76 -37.35 -26.34
N LEU A 346 -7.79 -37.82 -27.03
CA LEU A 346 -8.25 -39.20 -27.06
C LEU A 346 -7.99 -39.85 -28.42
N ARG A 347 -8.09 -41.17 -28.44
CA ARG A 347 -8.20 -42.01 -29.63
C ARG A 347 -9.44 -42.89 -29.52
N PRO A 348 -9.92 -43.46 -30.64
CA PRO A 348 -11.13 -44.26 -30.65
C PRO A 348 -11.13 -45.33 -29.56
N ARG A 349 -12.29 -45.53 -28.92
CA ARG A 349 -12.53 -46.45 -27.79
C ARG A 349 -12.00 -45.96 -26.43
N GLN A 350 -11.27 -44.85 -26.38
CA GLN A 350 -10.92 -44.21 -25.11
C GLN A 350 -12.08 -43.37 -24.59
N THR A 351 -12.24 -43.36 -23.28
CA THR A 351 -13.29 -42.65 -22.57
C THR A 351 -12.73 -41.97 -21.32
N ILE A 352 -13.32 -40.83 -20.99
CA ILE A 352 -13.15 -40.12 -19.72
C ILE A 352 -14.55 -39.94 -19.16
N ASN A 353 -14.80 -40.52 -17.99
CA ASN A 353 -16.02 -40.36 -17.23
C ASN A 353 -15.66 -40.02 -15.78
N LEU A 354 -15.98 -38.79 -15.37
CA LEU A 354 -15.68 -38.27 -14.05
C LEU A 354 -16.68 -37.22 -13.60
N ALA A 355 -16.83 -37.09 -12.29
CA ALA A 355 -17.54 -36.02 -11.62
C ALA A 355 -16.55 -35.15 -10.82
N MET A 356 -16.88 -33.88 -10.62
CA MET A 356 -16.00 -32.91 -9.96
C MET A 356 -16.78 -32.05 -8.99
N HIS A 357 -16.19 -31.77 -7.83
CA HIS A 357 -16.72 -30.81 -6.87
C HIS A 357 -15.83 -29.56 -6.81
N MET A 358 -16.48 -28.41 -6.95
CA MET A 358 -15.83 -27.12 -6.73
C MET A 358 -16.14 -26.58 -5.34
N HIS A 359 -15.12 -25.98 -4.73
CA HIS A 359 -15.22 -25.32 -3.44
C HIS A 359 -14.60 -23.94 -3.48
N LYS A 360 -15.06 -23.07 -2.58
CA LYS A 360 -14.50 -21.73 -2.39
C LYS A 360 -13.16 -21.85 -1.67
N GLY A 361 -12.12 -21.25 -2.24
CA GLY A 361 -10.75 -21.27 -1.71
C GLY A 361 -10.05 -19.92 -1.88
N ILE A 362 -8.82 -19.81 -1.40
CA ILE A 362 -7.97 -18.60 -1.51
C ILE A 362 -6.63 -18.94 -2.13
N GLY A 363 -6.06 -17.97 -2.86
CA GLY A 363 -4.78 -18.15 -3.57
C GLY A 363 -3.60 -18.50 -2.66
N SER A 364 -3.64 -18.15 -1.37
CA SER A 364 -2.60 -18.51 -0.39
C SER A 364 -2.56 -20.00 -0.08
N ASP A 365 -3.69 -20.70 -0.24
CA ASP A 365 -3.78 -22.16 -0.07
C ASP A 365 -3.29 -22.87 -1.33
N HIS A 366 -3.82 -22.48 -2.50
CA HIS A 366 -3.39 -23.00 -3.79
C HIS A 366 -3.54 -21.95 -4.89
N ALA A 367 -2.57 -21.87 -5.80
CA ALA A 367 -2.53 -20.86 -6.86
C ALA A 367 -3.74 -20.89 -7.82
N LYS A 368 -4.41 -22.05 -7.95
CA LYS A 368 -5.66 -22.21 -8.72
C LYS A 368 -6.79 -21.28 -8.25
N PHE A 369 -6.74 -20.86 -6.99
CA PHE A 369 -7.72 -19.93 -6.41
C PHE A 369 -7.35 -18.45 -6.60
N SER A 370 -6.25 -18.14 -7.30
CA SER A 370 -5.92 -16.74 -7.57
C SER A 370 -6.92 -16.16 -8.59
N PRO A 371 -7.64 -15.07 -8.27
CA PRO A 371 -8.60 -14.46 -9.20
C PRO A 371 -7.93 -13.65 -10.30
N VAL A 372 -6.61 -13.42 -10.19
CA VAL A 372 -5.84 -12.63 -11.13
C VAL A 372 -4.90 -13.53 -11.92
N ALA A 373 -4.78 -13.28 -13.22
CA ALA A 373 -3.70 -13.86 -14.02
C ALA A 373 -2.37 -13.24 -13.54
N THR A 374 -2.35 -11.91 -13.44
CA THR A 374 -1.29 -11.18 -12.75
C THR A 374 -1.83 -9.88 -12.16
N ALA A 375 -1.30 -9.52 -10.99
CA ALA A 375 -1.49 -8.21 -10.40
C ALA A 375 -0.11 -7.66 -10.04
N SER A 376 0.26 -6.57 -10.68
CA SER A 376 1.56 -5.95 -10.48
C SER A 376 1.44 -4.43 -10.47
N TYR A 377 2.48 -3.80 -9.98
CA TYR A 377 2.63 -2.36 -10.12
C TYR A 377 4.06 -2.03 -10.50
N ARG A 378 4.22 -0.87 -11.12
CA ARG A 378 5.52 -0.22 -11.32
C ARG A 378 5.41 1.23 -10.91
N LEU A 379 6.53 1.80 -10.46
CA LEU A 379 6.61 3.24 -10.21
C LEU A 379 6.65 3.99 -11.54
N LEU A 380 6.07 5.19 -11.60
CA LEU A 380 6.16 6.06 -12.78
C LEU A 380 7.63 6.39 -13.05
N PRO A 381 8.17 6.07 -14.25
CA PRO A 381 9.51 6.49 -14.64
C PRO A 381 9.61 8.01 -14.72
N THR A 382 10.77 8.54 -14.35
CA THR A 382 11.13 9.94 -14.54
C THR A 382 12.40 10.01 -15.38
N ILE A 383 12.36 10.81 -16.44
CA ILE A 383 13.50 11.05 -17.32
C ILE A 383 13.76 12.54 -17.28
N THR A 384 14.92 12.94 -16.75
CA THR A 384 15.31 14.34 -16.66
C THR A 384 16.54 14.57 -17.54
N ILE A 385 16.37 15.40 -18.56
CA ILE A 385 17.45 15.86 -19.42
C ILE A 385 18.10 17.06 -18.72
N THR A 386 19.34 16.89 -18.23
CA THR A 386 20.06 17.93 -17.49
C THR A 386 20.82 18.88 -18.39
N LYS A 387 21.17 18.43 -19.60
CA LYS A 387 21.84 19.23 -20.62
C LYS A 387 21.21 18.96 -21.98
N PRO A 388 21.10 19.97 -22.85
CA PRO A 388 20.58 19.81 -24.21
C PRO A 388 21.24 18.68 -24.99
N ILE A 389 20.42 17.91 -25.70
CA ILE A 389 20.84 16.85 -26.61
C ILE A 389 20.26 17.21 -27.98
N LEU A 390 21.14 17.45 -28.95
CA LEU A 390 20.82 18.14 -30.19
C LEU A 390 21.30 17.35 -31.43
N GLY A 391 20.66 17.61 -32.57
CA GLY A 391 21.01 17.06 -33.87
C GLY A 391 20.97 15.52 -33.91
N ALA A 392 22.05 14.92 -34.42
CA ALA A 392 22.16 13.47 -34.57
C ALA A 392 22.14 12.72 -33.21
N ASP A 393 22.64 13.38 -32.15
CA ASP A 393 22.60 12.81 -30.79
C ASP A 393 21.16 12.72 -30.27
N ALA A 394 20.28 13.65 -30.65
CA ALA A 394 18.87 13.61 -30.27
C ALA A 394 18.14 12.41 -30.91
N GLU A 395 18.39 12.15 -32.19
CA GLU A 395 17.83 10.99 -32.88
C GLU A 395 18.35 9.67 -32.29
N LYS A 396 19.64 9.61 -31.95
CA LYS A 396 20.24 8.45 -31.32
C LYS A 396 19.70 8.24 -29.91
N PHE A 397 19.53 9.32 -29.15
CA PHE A 397 18.93 9.29 -27.82
C PHE A 397 17.49 8.76 -27.87
N ALA A 398 16.68 9.23 -28.82
CA ALA A 398 15.31 8.73 -29.00
C ALA A 398 15.26 7.22 -29.30
N LYS A 399 16.23 6.69 -30.06
CA LYS A 399 16.36 5.25 -30.35
C LYS A 399 16.74 4.40 -29.13
N CYS A 400 17.28 4.99 -28.06
CA CYS A 400 17.58 4.29 -26.82
C CYS A 400 16.32 3.95 -26.00
N PHE A 401 15.17 4.56 -26.30
CA PHE A 401 13.92 4.37 -25.57
C PHE A 401 12.85 3.71 -26.45
N PRO A 402 11.81 3.12 -25.84
CA PRO A 402 10.61 2.71 -26.56
C PRO A 402 10.00 3.87 -27.36
N LYS A 403 9.36 3.54 -28.49
CA LYS A 403 8.69 4.53 -29.36
C LYS A 403 7.66 5.32 -28.56
N GLY A 404 7.69 6.65 -28.68
CA GLY A 404 6.75 7.57 -28.03
C GLY A 404 7.15 8.05 -26.65
N VAL A 405 8.28 7.59 -26.09
CA VAL A 405 8.83 8.11 -24.82
C VAL A 405 9.53 9.46 -25.05
N ILE A 406 10.44 9.49 -26.01
CA ILE A 406 11.19 10.68 -26.41
C ILE A 406 10.66 11.15 -27.77
N GLY A 407 10.30 12.44 -27.83
CA GLY A 407 9.96 13.17 -29.04
C GLY A 407 11.15 13.95 -29.57
N LEU A 408 11.10 14.27 -30.86
CA LEU A 408 12.06 15.14 -31.53
C LEU A 408 11.32 16.42 -31.91
N GLU A 409 11.77 17.54 -31.35
CA GLU A 409 11.21 18.86 -31.61
C GLU A 409 12.31 19.78 -32.14
N LYS A 410 11.94 20.90 -32.76
CA LYS A 410 12.92 21.93 -33.14
C LYS A 410 13.08 22.93 -32.00
N VAL A 411 14.31 23.40 -31.78
CA VAL A 411 14.59 24.50 -30.84
C VAL A 411 13.86 25.76 -31.32
N THR A 412 13.11 26.41 -30.42
CA THR A 412 12.39 27.65 -30.73
C THR A 412 13.33 28.86 -30.66
N ALA A 413 12.99 29.94 -31.38
CA ALA A 413 13.75 31.19 -31.33
C ALA A 413 13.84 31.78 -29.91
N GLU A 414 12.82 31.56 -29.08
CA GLU A 414 12.78 32.01 -27.68
C GLU A 414 13.80 31.25 -26.82
N GLU A 415 13.87 29.93 -26.95
CA GLU A 415 14.84 29.09 -26.22
C GLU A 415 16.28 29.37 -26.66
N ALA A 416 16.48 29.67 -27.94
CA ALA A 416 17.79 30.00 -28.51
C ALA A 416 18.29 31.40 -28.09
N ALA A 417 17.38 32.30 -27.69
CA ALA A 417 17.69 33.66 -27.23
C ALA A 417 17.91 33.75 -25.71
N GLU A 418 17.39 32.78 -24.94
CA GLU A 418 17.52 32.76 -23.48
C GLU A 418 18.93 32.34 -23.02
N ALA A 419 19.64 33.28 -22.38
CA ALA A 419 20.97 33.02 -21.83
C ALA A 419 20.90 32.03 -20.65
N GLY A 420 21.64 30.93 -20.74
CA GLY A 420 21.65 29.83 -19.77
C GLY A 420 20.72 28.67 -20.11
N SER A 421 19.94 28.73 -21.20
CA SER A 421 19.06 27.63 -21.64
C SER A 421 19.85 26.40 -22.13
N GLY A 422 21.11 26.62 -22.53
CA GLY A 422 21.95 25.63 -23.19
C GLY A 422 21.62 25.40 -24.67
N TYR A 423 20.61 26.09 -25.20
CA TYR A 423 20.20 26.07 -26.61
C TYR A 423 20.66 27.32 -27.39
N GLU A 424 21.53 28.14 -26.78
CA GLU A 424 21.98 29.43 -27.30
C GLU A 424 22.52 29.33 -28.74
N GLY A 425 21.91 30.09 -29.65
CA GLY A 425 22.34 30.16 -31.05
C GLY A 425 22.07 28.90 -31.89
N GLN A 426 21.33 27.92 -31.37
CA GLN A 426 21.01 26.65 -32.05
C GLN A 426 19.55 26.60 -32.52
N GLU A 427 19.05 27.73 -33.04
CA GLU A 427 17.67 27.86 -33.54
C GLU A 427 17.41 26.87 -34.69
N GLY A 428 16.28 26.16 -34.62
CA GLY A 428 15.86 25.22 -35.66
C GLY A 428 16.54 23.85 -35.63
N GLU A 429 17.53 23.64 -34.75
CA GLU A 429 18.15 22.33 -34.55
C GLU A 429 17.18 21.36 -33.85
N THR A 430 17.34 20.05 -34.11
CA THR A 430 16.48 19.03 -33.53
C THR A 430 16.90 18.73 -32.09
N LYS A 431 16.01 18.92 -31.12
CA LYS A 431 16.19 18.60 -29.70
C LYS A 431 15.36 17.38 -29.28
N ALA A 432 15.88 16.63 -28.31
CA ALA A 432 15.14 15.56 -27.66
C ALA A 432 14.29 16.12 -26.51
N VAL A 433 13.00 15.78 -26.48
CA VAL A 433 12.06 16.16 -25.43
C VAL A 433 11.38 14.92 -24.87
N VAL A 434 11.15 14.87 -23.57
CA VAL A 434 10.40 13.76 -22.93
C VAL A 434 8.91 14.00 -23.16
N VAL A 435 8.28 13.15 -23.96
CA VAL A 435 6.84 13.25 -24.29
C VAL A 435 6.01 12.46 -23.28
N ASP A 436 6.32 11.18 -23.10
CA ASP A 436 5.55 10.29 -22.24
C ASP A 436 6.47 9.29 -21.53
N ALA A 437 6.89 9.65 -20.31
CA ALA A 437 7.72 8.79 -19.49
C ALA A 437 6.99 7.51 -19.03
N MET A 438 5.66 7.46 -19.07
CA MET A 438 4.91 6.27 -18.66
C MET A 438 5.14 5.10 -19.61
N LYS A 439 5.38 5.35 -20.90
CA LYS A 439 5.67 4.29 -21.88
C LYS A 439 7.05 3.66 -21.73
N ASP A 440 7.94 4.26 -20.93
CA ASP A 440 9.29 3.74 -20.73
C ASP A 440 9.27 2.44 -19.92
N THR A 441 10.08 1.46 -20.37
CA THR A 441 10.32 0.21 -19.65
C THR A 441 11.54 0.30 -18.73
N VAL A 442 12.27 1.42 -18.76
CA VAL A 442 13.49 1.67 -17.98
C VAL A 442 14.59 0.65 -18.33
N SER A 443 14.86 0.52 -19.64
CA SER A 443 15.90 -0.39 -20.19
C SER A 443 17.33 0.00 -19.78
N ARG A 444 17.54 1.27 -19.43
CA ARG A 444 18.84 1.90 -19.14
C ARG A 444 19.80 1.98 -20.35
N GLU A 445 19.30 1.78 -21.57
CA GLU A 445 20.15 1.78 -22.76
C GLU A 445 20.89 3.12 -22.94
N ALA A 446 20.23 4.24 -22.62
CA ALA A 446 20.84 5.57 -22.66
C ALA A 446 22.10 5.70 -21.77
N LEU A 447 22.23 4.90 -20.70
CA LEU A 447 23.38 4.94 -19.80
C LEU A 447 24.61 4.17 -20.32
N ARG A 448 24.46 3.44 -21.44
CA ARG A 448 25.58 2.73 -22.09
C ARG A 448 26.40 3.64 -22.99
N HIS A 449 25.78 4.67 -23.56
CA HIS A 449 26.42 5.57 -24.51
C HIS A 449 27.15 6.71 -23.79
N LYS A 450 28.44 6.88 -24.10
CA LYS A 450 29.29 7.91 -23.49
C LYS A 450 28.81 9.34 -23.78
N GLU A 451 28.17 9.56 -24.92
CA GLU A 451 27.69 10.89 -25.33
C GLU A 451 26.52 11.43 -24.48
N PHE A 452 25.83 10.56 -23.73
CA PHE A 452 24.74 10.91 -22.82
C PHE A 452 25.16 10.93 -21.35
N GLU A 453 26.40 10.59 -21.04
CA GLU A 453 26.93 10.60 -19.69
C GLU A 453 26.88 12.02 -19.11
N GLY A 454 26.22 12.18 -17.95
CA GLY A 454 26.02 13.49 -17.32
C GLY A 454 25.00 14.41 -17.98
N LYS A 455 24.33 13.99 -19.07
CA LYS A 455 23.24 14.73 -19.73
C LYS A 455 21.84 14.24 -19.34
N VAL A 456 21.75 13.05 -18.76
CA VAL A 456 20.47 12.36 -18.49
C VAL A 456 20.49 11.77 -17.09
N LYS A 457 19.41 12.01 -16.34
CA LYS A 457 19.12 11.33 -15.09
C LYS A 457 17.86 10.50 -15.26
N LEU A 458 17.98 9.20 -15.01
CA LEU A 458 16.86 8.28 -14.98
C LEU A 458 16.42 8.08 -13.52
N GLY A 459 15.11 8.06 -13.30
CA GLY A 459 14.55 7.86 -11.99
C GLY A 459 13.19 7.19 -12.03
N ARG A 460 12.61 7.01 -10.84
CA ARG A 460 11.21 6.61 -10.67
C ARG A 460 10.59 7.41 -9.53
N ARG A 461 9.40 7.94 -9.74
CA ARG A 461 8.66 8.67 -8.72
C ARG A 461 8.07 7.70 -7.70
N ARG A 462 8.40 7.88 -6.41
CA ARG A 462 8.14 6.93 -5.33
C ARG A 462 6.69 6.86 -4.88
N ASP A 463 5.99 7.98 -4.94
CA ASP A 463 4.60 8.15 -4.53
C ASP A 463 3.60 7.88 -5.68
N HIS A 464 4.06 7.46 -6.86
CA HIS A 464 3.23 7.22 -8.04
C HIS A 464 3.36 5.78 -8.52
N PHE A 465 2.34 4.98 -8.23
CA PHE A 465 2.25 3.57 -8.62
C PHE A 465 1.30 3.42 -9.80
N ILE A 466 1.75 2.78 -10.86
CA ILE A 466 0.92 2.35 -11.98
C ILE A 466 0.60 0.87 -11.74
N PHE A 467 -0.64 0.58 -11.39
CA PHE A 467 -1.16 -0.77 -11.22
C PHE A 467 -1.67 -1.33 -12.55
N SER A 468 -1.48 -2.63 -12.74
CA SER A 468 -2.10 -3.41 -13.80
C SER A 468 -2.64 -4.70 -13.19
N ILE A 469 -3.93 -4.92 -13.37
CA ILE A 469 -4.68 -6.04 -12.82
C ILE A 469 -5.36 -6.77 -13.97
N GLU A 470 -4.98 -8.02 -14.16
CA GLU A 470 -5.57 -8.93 -15.14
C GLU A 470 -6.41 -9.97 -14.41
N SER A 471 -7.72 -10.00 -14.66
CA SER A 471 -8.64 -10.96 -14.05
C SER A 471 -8.69 -12.29 -14.82
N THR A 472 -8.92 -13.40 -14.12
CA THR A 472 -9.19 -14.72 -14.71
C THR A 472 -10.68 -14.96 -15.02
N GLY A 473 -11.55 -14.01 -14.71
CA GLY A 473 -12.93 -13.93 -15.20
C GLY A 473 -14.06 -14.24 -14.20
N GLN A 474 -13.75 -14.66 -12.96
CA GLN A 474 -14.78 -14.73 -11.90
C GLN A 474 -15.18 -13.37 -11.37
N TRP A 475 -14.22 -12.45 -11.37
CA TRP A 475 -14.38 -11.09 -10.90
C TRP A 475 -14.06 -10.14 -12.03
N ASP A 476 -14.69 -8.97 -12.06
CA ASP A 476 -14.23 -7.90 -12.94
C ASP A 476 -12.96 -7.26 -12.38
N SER A 477 -12.12 -6.73 -13.26
CA SER A 477 -10.78 -6.24 -12.91
C SER A 477 -10.80 -5.04 -11.94
N ASP A 478 -11.83 -4.20 -12.00
CA ASP A 478 -12.03 -3.05 -11.12
C ASP A 478 -12.54 -3.46 -9.72
N GLU A 479 -13.50 -4.39 -9.68
CA GLU A 479 -14.06 -4.95 -8.45
C GLU A 479 -12.97 -5.63 -7.61
N LEU A 480 -12.04 -6.35 -8.25
CA LEU A 480 -10.92 -7.00 -7.56
C LEU A 480 -10.10 -6.03 -6.71
N PHE A 481 -9.81 -4.84 -7.25
CA PHE A 481 -9.06 -3.84 -6.49
C PHE A 481 -9.87 -3.35 -5.29
N LEU A 482 -11.16 -3.08 -5.45
CA LEU A 482 -12.05 -2.66 -4.36
C LEU A 482 -12.17 -3.72 -3.27
N GLU A 483 -12.30 -5.00 -3.64
CA GLU A 483 -12.31 -6.11 -2.69
C GLU A 483 -10.98 -6.23 -1.95
N SER A 484 -9.85 -5.97 -2.60
CA SER A 484 -8.55 -5.97 -1.91
C SER A 484 -8.46 -4.93 -0.78
N VAL A 485 -9.01 -3.73 -1.01
CA VAL A 485 -9.07 -2.66 -0.01
C VAL A 485 -10.02 -3.03 1.13
N LYS A 486 -11.18 -3.60 0.80
CA LYS A 486 -12.17 -4.08 1.77
C LYS A 486 -11.60 -5.19 2.65
N HIS A 487 -10.88 -6.15 2.09
CA HIS A 487 -10.20 -7.22 2.82
C HIS A 487 -9.17 -6.66 3.82
N LEU A 488 -8.34 -5.69 3.41
CA LEU A 488 -7.40 -5.05 4.32
C LEU A 488 -8.11 -4.34 5.47
N LYS A 489 -9.19 -3.60 5.17
CA LYS A 489 -10.02 -2.93 6.18
C LYS A 489 -10.63 -3.91 7.18
N LEU A 490 -11.12 -5.05 6.71
CA LEU A 490 -11.69 -6.11 7.56
C LEU A 490 -10.63 -6.71 8.50
N LYS A 491 -9.40 -6.91 8.02
CA LYS A 491 -8.29 -7.37 8.86
C LYS A 491 -7.98 -6.40 9.99
N CYS A 492 -7.88 -5.10 9.69
CA CYS A 492 -7.65 -4.08 10.71
C CYS A 492 -8.77 -4.07 11.76
N LYS A 493 -10.04 -4.13 11.34
CA LYS A 493 -11.19 -4.20 12.26
C LYS A 493 -11.17 -5.45 13.14
N LYS A 494 -10.81 -6.61 12.58
CA LYS A 494 -10.69 -7.85 13.35
C LYS A 494 -9.61 -7.73 14.42
N LEU A 495 -8.46 -7.18 14.07
CA LEU A 495 -7.36 -6.96 15.01
C LEU A 495 -7.75 -5.95 16.10
N GLU A 496 -8.38 -4.84 15.72
CA GLU A 496 -8.91 -3.84 16.65
C GLU A 496 -9.85 -4.47 17.68
N GLN A 497 -10.81 -5.28 17.22
CA GLN A 497 -11.73 -5.98 18.12
C GLN A 497 -11.01 -6.96 19.07
N GLN A 498 -10.01 -7.69 18.57
CA GLN A 498 -9.21 -8.59 19.40
C GLN A 498 -8.44 -7.84 20.49
N VAL A 499 -7.83 -6.70 20.15
CA VAL A 499 -7.11 -5.86 21.12
C VAL A 499 -8.08 -5.29 22.16
N ILE A 500 -9.27 -4.82 21.75
CA ILE A 500 -10.30 -4.35 22.68
C ILE A 500 -10.72 -5.47 23.63
N ASN A 501 -10.88 -6.70 23.12
CA ASN A 501 -11.25 -7.85 23.93
C ASN A 501 -10.13 -8.30 24.89
N MET A 502 -8.86 -7.99 24.61
CA MET A 502 -7.73 -8.28 25.50
C MET A 502 -7.56 -7.22 26.59
N ALA A 503 -7.94 -5.97 26.31
CA ALA A 503 -7.83 -4.86 27.24
C ALA A 503 -9.01 -4.76 28.22
N ARG A 504 -10.11 -5.45 27.91
CA ARG A 504 -11.28 -5.65 28.79
C ARG A 504 -11.10 -6.94 29.58
#